data_AF-A0A413MHA8-F1
#
_entry.id   AF-A0A413MHA8-F1
#
_cell.length_a   1.000
_cell.length_b   1.000
_cell.length_c   1.000
_cell.angle_alpha   90.00
_cell.angle_beta   90.00
_cell.angle_gamma   90.00
#
_symmetry.space_group_name_H-M   'P 1'
#
loop_
_entity.id
_entity.type
_entity.pdbx_description
1 polymer ?
#
loop_
_entity_poly.entity_id
_entity_poly.type
_entity_poly.pdbx_seq_one_letter_code
_entity_poly.pdbx_strand_id
1 'polypeptide(L)'
;MKYSDIYRLYSTSQPKDAIHQALREVSVDDSDEQYEDRSPLHLACQYGDTEGVKILLERDAEPNTKDANGSTPIHILGRTSAGCADEDKLKEIAVVLMEHGANIPRSAKNTTALIECVRNRHFKMAEAIINSGTRVNSTDLNGENVLFGFCAASGDIRRDIRFAKKELDESVQYSYPENKIEEIRSRIARLEDDGEAAYRLARRLVEEDKVDPEDKSNSGKTAWDAAIENKAMKIAAFLSGSDPDVDELSALHGNMDIFQAMYMKDMEALDAILRSGADLQTVCEHKDMYDFEGKSPLACAFSWFDSIQDAPAMILNGGANPNYRFPNEETAFSVWVSKDYFCKDTEVYKGLLDLMKKKGWNPELPVDAEGNTALALSCRHTGYRLGKTAFGWLLKGKADPNAANLSGQTPMMMLFGGHKANEKYVPYGWSAGSDDPTEILEKLLEAGADVNKTDNRGNTLLHYVAACCRDSMAQKAIELLLDFKLPDVNAVNNEGKTAMDVAADYNNDNLVRLLLKYS
;
A
#
# COMPACT_ATOMS: atom_id res chain seq x y z
N MET A 1 -28.22 43.61 -27.59
CA MET A 1 -27.45 42.91 -26.55
C MET A 1 -26.49 41.95 -27.24
N LYS A 2 -25.24 41.81 -26.77
CA LYS A 2 -24.31 40.77 -27.24
C LYS A 2 -23.97 39.78 -26.12
N TYR A 3 -23.44 38.61 -26.47
CA TYR A 3 -22.94 37.60 -25.54
C TYR A 3 -22.00 38.19 -24.48
N SER A 4 -21.04 39.03 -24.89
CA SER A 4 -20.08 39.69 -24.00
C SER A 4 -20.74 40.54 -22.91
N ASP A 5 -21.92 41.11 -23.19
CA ASP A 5 -22.68 41.90 -22.22
C ASP A 5 -23.25 40.98 -21.14
N ILE A 6 -23.85 39.85 -21.53
CA ILE A 6 -24.40 38.85 -20.59
C ILE A 6 -23.30 38.23 -19.73
N TYR A 7 -22.17 37.88 -20.35
CA TYR A 7 -21.01 37.38 -19.61
C TYR A 7 -20.57 38.37 -18.52
N ARG A 8 -20.51 39.68 -18.84
CA ARG A 8 -20.20 40.72 -17.84
C ARG A 8 -21.25 40.81 -16.74
N LEU A 9 -22.53 40.70 -17.07
CA LEU A 9 -23.60 40.73 -16.07
C LEU A 9 -23.48 39.57 -15.07
N TYR A 10 -23.23 38.35 -15.56
CA TYR A 10 -23.00 37.19 -14.69
C TYR A 10 -21.70 37.32 -13.88
N SER A 11 -20.57 37.63 -14.53
CA SER A 11 -19.26 37.71 -13.87
C SER A 11 -19.12 38.84 -12.84
N THR A 12 -19.97 39.87 -12.94
CA THR A 12 -20.03 40.97 -11.96
C THR A 12 -21.20 40.85 -10.98
N SER A 13 -21.89 39.70 -10.95
CA SER A 13 -23.00 39.40 -10.04
C SER A 13 -24.09 40.49 -10.02
N GLN A 14 -24.47 40.99 -11.20
CA GLN A 14 -25.54 41.98 -11.33
C GLN A 14 -26.91 41.41 -10.90
N PRO A 15 -27.90 42.25 -10.59
CA PRO A 15 -29.24 41.80 -10.22
C PRO A 15 -29.84 40.84 -11.27
N LYS A 16 -30.50 39.78 -10.79
CA LYS A 16 -31.08 38.73 -11.65
C LYS A 16 -32.03 39.29 -12.71
N ASP A 17 -32.83 40.29 -12.37
CA ASP A 17 -33.76 40.93 -13.32
C ASP A 17 -33.04 41.52 -14.54
N ALA A 18 -31.86 42.12 -14.34
CA ALA A 18 -31.06 42.69 -15.42
C ALA A 18 -30.46 41.59 -16.31
N ILE A 19 -29.99 40.49 -15.69
CA ILE A 19 -29.50 39.30 -16.40
C ILE A 19 -30.64 38.70 -17.24
N HIS A 20 -31.80 38.45 -16.64
CA HIS A 20 -32.94 37.84 -17.31
C HIS A 20 -33.51 38.73 -18.42
N GLN A 21 -33.51 40.06 -18.25
CA GLN A 21 -33.85 40.98 -19.33
C GLN A 21 -32.86 40.90 -20.49
N ALA A 22 -31.55 40.84 -20.19
CA ALA A 22 -30.53 40.68 -21.22
C ALA A 22 -30.66 39.35 -21.98
N LEU A 23 -30.99 38.26 -21.27
CA LEU A 23 -31.26 36.94 -21.88
C LEU A 23 -32.50 36.96 -22.80
N ARG A 24 -33.50 37.80 -22.51
CA ARG A 24 -34.67 38.01 -23.40
C ARG A 24 -34.34 38.86 -24.64
N GLU A 25 -33.22 39.56 -24.67
CA GLU A 25 -32.87 40.45 -25.78
C GLU A 25 -31.75 39.89 -26.66
N VAL A 26 -30.89 39.02 -26.12
CA VAL A 26 -29.81 38.40 -26.89
C VAL A 26 -30.36 37.40 -27.91
N SER A 27 -29.63 37.22 -29.01
CA SER A 27 -29.82 36.08 -29.91
C SER A 27 -29.45 34.80 -29.15
N VAL A 28 -30.30 33.76 -29.23
CA VAL A 28 -30.05 32.49 -28.53
C VAL A 28 -28.81 31.75 -29.07
N ASP A 29 -28.43 32.03 -30.31
CA ASP A 29 -27.25 31.48 -30.98
C ASP A 29 -26.04 32.42 -30.90
N ASP A 30 -26.10 33.52 -30.13
CA ASP A 30 -24.98 34.45 -29.99
C ASP A 30 -23.81 33.78 -29.27
N SER A 31 -22.60 33.94 -29.76
CA SER A 31 -21.39 33.37 -29.17
C SER A 31 -20.22 34.34 -29.32
N ASP A 32 -19.15 34.08 -28.57
CA ASP A 32 -17.93 34.87 -28.63
C ASP A 32 -16.71 33.96 -28.59
N GLU A 33 -15.87 34.02 -29.63
CA GLU A 33 -14.64 33.25 -29.77
C GLU A 33 -13.68 33.46 -28.58
N GLN A 34 -13.71 34.65 -27.94
CA GLN A 34 -12.89 34.93 -26.76
C GLN A 34 -13.30 34.11 -25.54
N TYR A 35 -14.53 33.59 -25.53
CA TYR A 35 -15.11 32.79 -24.45
C TYR A 35 -15.48 31.39 -24.93
N GLU A 36 -14.63 30.80 -25.76
CA GLU A 36 -14.72 29.41 -26.21
C GLU A 36 -15.98 29.11 -27.03
N ASP A 37 -16.54 30.08 -27.76
CA ASP A 37 -17.78 29.90 -28.53
C ASP A 37 -18.98 29.39 -27.72
N ARG A 38 -19.01 29.70 -26.42
CA ARG A 38 -20.15 29.39 -25.56
C ARG A 38 -21.37 30.22 -25.98
N SER A 39 -22.54 29.57 -26.00
CA SER A 39 -23.84 30.23 -26.19
C SER A 39 -24.38 30.81 -24.89
N PRO A 40 -25.43 31.66 -24.90
CA PRO A 40 -26.04 32.17 -23.67
C PRO A 40 -26.57 31.05 -22.78
N LEU A 41 -26.99 29.92 -23.38
CA LEU A 41 -27.44 28.74 -22.65
C LEU A 41 -26.31 28.05 -21.88
N HIS A 42 -25.09 28.03 -22.43
CA HIS A 42 -23.91 27.57 -21.69
C HIS A 42 -23.65 28.46 -20.47
N LEU A 43 -23.78 29.78 -20.60
CA LEU A 43 -23.60 30.71 -19.46
C LEU A 43 -24.66 30.49 -18.39
N ALA A 44 -25.94 30.43 -18.77
CA ALA A 44 -27.01 30.19 -17.81
C ALA A 44 -26.79 28.87 -17.03
N CYS A 45 -26.32 27.81 -17.72
CA CYS A 45 -25.94 26.54 -17.08
C CYS A 45 -24.70 26.67 -16.17
N GLN A 46 -23.66 27.37 -16.62
CA GLN A 46 -22.42 27.58 -15.86
C GLN A 46 -22.69 28.29 -14.52
N TYR A 47 -23.62 29.24 -14.51
CA TYR A 47 -23.99 30.00 -13.31
C TYR A 47 -25.17 29.40 -12.54
N GLY A 48 -25.71 28.26 -12.98
CA GLY A 48 -26.87 27.60 -12.36
C GLY A 48 -28.12 28.49 -12.29
N ASP A 49 -28.34 29.30 -13.33
CA ASP A 49 -29.49 30.20 -13.43
C ASP A 49 -30.70 29.50 -14.03
N THR A 50 -31.50 28.87 -13.18
CA THR A 50 -32.69 28.11 -13.56
C THR A 50 -33.65 28.90 -14.46
N GLU A 51 -33.92 30.15 -14.09
CA GLU A 51 -34.86 30.99 -14.84
C GLU A 51 -34.24 31.44 -16.17
N GLY A 52 -32.95 31.78 -16.17
CA GLY A 52 -32.22 32.07 -17.40
C GLY A 52 -32.25 30.91 -18.40
N VAL A 53 -32.09 29.66 -17.92
CA VAL A 53 -32.20 28.46 -18.75
C VAL A 53 -33.62 28.32 -19.34
N LYS A 54 -34.67 28.50 -18.52
CA LYS A 54 -36.07 28.44 -19.00
C LYS A 54 -36.35 29.48 -20.07
N ILE A 55 -35.96 30.74 -19.84
CA ILE A 55 -36.14 31.84 -20.80
C ILE A 55 -35.51 31.50 -22.16
N LEU A 56 -34.30 30.94 -22.16
CA LEU A 56 -33.58 30.62 -23.39
C LEU A 56 -34.22 29.44 -24.13
N LEU A 57 -34.62 28.39 -23.42
CA LEU A 57 -35.27 27.21 -24.02
C LEU A 57 -36.68 27.53 -24.54
N GLU A 58 -37.44 28.39 -23.85
CA GLU A 58 -38.73 28.91 -24.33
C GLU A 58 -38.59 29.76 -25.61
N ARG A 59 -37.38 30.23 -25.90
CA ARG A 59 -37.00 30.94 -27.13
C ARG A 59 -36.32 30.01 -28.16
N ASP A 60 -36.53 28.72 -28.04
CA ASP A 60 -36.01 27.68 -28.95
C ASP A 60 -34.47 27.63 -29.02
N ALA A 61 -33.76 27.98 -27.94
CA ALA A 61 -32.30 27.78 -27.89
C ALA A 61 -31.96 26.28 -28.03
N GLU A 62 -31.05 25.93 -28.95
CA GLU A 62 -30.66 24.54 -29.21
C GLU A 62 -29.90 23.94 -27.99
N PRO A 63 -30.47 22.96 -27.27
CA PRO A 63 -29.90 22.41 -26.03
C PRO A 63 -28.64 21.56 -26.26
N ASN A 64 -28.33 21.20 -27.51
CA ASN A 64 -27.13 20.44 -27.87
C ASN A 64 -26.06 21.27 -28.59
N THR A 65 -26.18 22.60 -28.57
CA THR A 65 -25.16 23.51 -29.11
C THR A 65 -23.80 23.16 -28.48
N LYS A 66 -22.74 23.11 -29.28
CA LYS A 66 -21.41 22.79 -28.80
C LYS A 66 -20.53 24.04 -28.77
N ASP A 67 -19.85 24.24 -27.66
CA ASP A 67 -18.76 25.22 -27.55
C ASP A 67 -17.51 24.77 -28.34
N ALA A 68 -16.46 25.59 -28.36
CA ALA A 68 -15.20 25.30 -29.05
C ALA A 68 -14.50 24.02 -28.53
N ASN A 69 -14.79 23.61 -27.29
CA ASN A 69 -14.27 22.39 -26.68
C ASN A 69 -15.16 21.16 -26.99
N GLY A 70 -16.29 21.36 -27.67
CA GLY A 70 -17.26 20.32 -27.99
C GLY A 70 -18.24 20.01 -26.85
N SER A 71 -18.29 20.85 -25.81
CA SER A 71 -19.17 20.75 -24.64
C SER A 71 -20.57 21.27 -24.96
N THR A 72 -21.61 20.58 -24.49
CA THR A 72 -22.99 21.08 -24.51
C THR A 72 -23.35 21.77 -23.19
N PRO A 73 -24.44 22.56 -23.13
CA PRO A 73 -24.88 23.22 -21.90
C PRO A 73 -25.06 22.27 -20.70
N ILE A 74 -25.61 21.07 -20.91
CA ILE A 74 -25.78 20.07 -19.84
C ILE A 74 -24.43 19.50 -19.35
N HIS A 75 -23.42 19.43 -20.21
CA HIS A 75 -22.06 19.07 -19.79
C HIS A 75 -21.42 20.18 -18.94
N ILE A 76 -21.58 21.44 -19.34
CA ILE A 76 -21.10 22.59 -18.55
C ILE A 76 -21.77 22.61 -17.16
N LEU A 77 -23.08 22.34 -17.09
CA LEU A 77 -23.81 22.22 -15.82
C LEU A 77 -23.17 21.17 -14.89
N GLY A 78 -22.86 19.98 -15.42
CA GLY A 78 -22.22 18.91 -14.65
C GLY A 78 -20.78 19.21 -14.21
N ARG A 79 -20.11 20.18 -14.83
CA ARG A 79 -18.75 20.65 -14.47
C ARG A 79 -18.73 21.84 -13.51
N THR A 80 -19.89 22.36 -13.11
CA THR A 80 -19.94 23.50 -12.20
C THR A 80 -19.29 23.16 -10.87
N SER A 81 -18.54 24.09 -10.29
CA SER A 81 -17.89 23.88 -9.00
C SER A 81 -18.90 23.92 -7.86
N ALA A 82 -18.64 23.17 -6.79
CA ALA A 82 -19.40 23.22 -5.56
C ALA A 82 -19.55 24.69 -5.08
N GLY A 83 -20.79 25.13 -4.85
CA GLY A 83 -21.13 26.49 -4.40
C GLY A 83 -21.63 27.46 -5.47
N CYS A 84 -21.56 27.12 -6.77
CA CYS A 84 -22.16 27.96 -7.82
C CYS A 84 -23.69 27.90 -7.80
N ALA A 85 -24.25 26.73 -7.50
CA ALA A 85 -25.68 26.50 -7.32
C ALA A 85 -25.92 25.38 -6.31
N ASP A 86 -27.10 25.39 -5.70
CA ASP A 86 -27.57 24.30 -4.86
C ASP A 86 -27.90 23.07 -5.72
N GLU A 87 -27.72 21.88 -5.16
CA GLU A 87 -27.93 20.57 -5.79
C GLU A 87 -29.34 20.42 -6.40
N ASP A 88 -30.36 20.98 -5.74
CA ASP A 88 -31.74 20.96 -6.24
C ASP A 88 -31.92 21.82 -7.51
N LYS A 89 -31.18 22.93 -7.63
CA LYS A 89 -31.21 23.75 -8.84
C LYS A 89 -30.50 23.07 -10.00
N LEU A 90 -29.36 22.43 -9.74
CA LEU A 90 -28.64 21.67 -10.76
C LEU A 90 -29.51 20.52 -11.30
N LYS A 91 -30.21 19.82 -10.39
CA LYS A 91 -31.22 18.82 -10.75
C LYS A 91 -32.35 19.41 -11.60
N GLU A 92 -32.94 20.53 -11.18
CA GLU A 92 -34.03 21.18 -11.92
C GLU A 92 -33.59 21.58 -13.33
N ILE A 93 -32.43 22.23 -13.46
CA ILE A 93 -31.88 22.63 -14.76
C ILE A 93 -31.62 21.41 -15.65
N ALA A 94 -31.04 20.34 -15.10
CA ALA A 94 -30.80 19.11 -15.85
C ALA A 94 -32.10 18.48 -16.37
N VAL A 95 -33.15 18.44 -15.54
CA VAL A 95 -34.48 17.96 -15.96
C VAL A 95 -35.04 18.79 -17.11
N VAL A 96 -35.04 20.13 -16.97
CA VAL A 96 -35.54 21.03 -18.00
C VAL A 96 -34.77 20.86 -19.32
N LEU A 97 -33.44 20.74 -19.27
CA LEU A 97 -32.61 20.49 -20.46
C LEU A 97 -32.96 19.13 -21.12
N MET A 98 -33.14 18.07 -20.33
CA MET A 98 -33.49 16.75 -20.86
C MET A 98 -34.89 16.73 -21.49
N GLU A 99 -35.87 17.42 -20.90
CA GLU A 99 -37.22 17.59 -21.46
C GLU A 99 -37.20 18.29 -22.83
N HIS A 100 -36.24 19.19 -23.05
CA HIS A 100 -36.03 19.86 -24.34
C HIS A 100 -35.11 19.09 -25.29
N GLY A 101 -34.67 17.88 -24.94
CA GLY A 101 -33.91 17.00 -25.83
C GLY A 101 -32.39 17.10 -25.72
N ALA A 102 -31.85 17.52 -24.57
CA ALA A 102 -30.41 17.48 -24.32
C ALA A 102 -29.86 16.02 -24.34
N ASN A 103 -28.76 15.81 -25.06
CA ASN A 103 -28.12 14.52 -25.27
C ASN A 103 -26.99 14.28 -24.25
N ILE A 104 -27.16 13.29 -23.38
CA ILE A 104 -26.18 12.92 -22.36
C ILE A 104 -24.98 12.15 -22.94
N PRO A 105 -25.13 11.05 -23.71
CA PRO A 105 -24.00 10.29 -24.24
C PRO A 105 -22.99 11.08 -25.09
N ARG A 106 -23.42 12.15 -25.77
CA ARG A 106 -22.59 12.96 -26.68
C ARG A 106 -22.42 14.40 -26.22
N SER A 107 -22.58 14.64 -24.91
CA SER A 107 -22.56 15.97 -24.32
C SER A 107 -21.17 16.64 -24.33
N ALA A 108 -20.10 15.87 -24.54
CA ALA A 108 -18.75 16.41 -24.72
C ALA A 108 -17.96 15.53 -25.69
N LYS A 109 -16.76 16.00 -26.07
CA LYS A 109 -15.87 15.27 -27.00
C LYS A 109 -15.31 13.97 -26.42
N ASN A 110 -14.98 13.99 -25.13
CA ASN A 110 -14.11 13.02 -24.47
C ASN A 110 -14.67 12.49 -23.15
N THR A 111 -15.93 12.78 -22.81
CA THR A 111 -16.58 12.43 -21.55
C THR A 111 -18.09 12.67 -21.70
N THR A 112 -18.88 12.40 -20.66
CA THR A 112 -20.32 12.66 -20.63
C THR A 112 -20.70 13.57 -19.46
N ALA A 113 -21.86 14.22 -19.56
CA ALA A 113 -22.41 15.04 -18.50
C ALA A 113 -22.64 14.21 -17.22
N LEU A 114 -22.98 12.93 -17.36
CA LEU A 114 -23.14 12.01 -16.24
C LEU A 114 -21.81 11.73 -15.52
N ILE A 115 -20.74 11.44 -16.26
CA ILE A 115 -19.42 11.19 -15.66
C ILE A 115 -18.94 12.45 -14.91
N GLU A 116 -19.02 13.61 -15.54
CA GLU A 116 -18.56 14.85 -14.92
C GLU A 116 -19.41 15.26 -13.71
N CYS A 117 -20.73 15.13 -13.77
CA CYS A 117 -21.57 15.50 -12.63
C CYS A 117 -21.28 14.61 -11.42
N VAL A 118 -21.02 13.31 -11.62
CA VAL A 118 -20.60 12.40 -10.56
C VAL A 118 -19.24 12.78 -9.99
N ARG A 119 -18.23 13.04 -10.83
CA ARG A 119 -16.88 13.49 -10.38
C ARG A 119 -16.95 14.79 -9.56
N ASN A 120 -17.90 15.67 -9.88
CA ASN A 120 -18.13 16.93 -9.15
C ASN A 120 -19.18 16.80 -8.02
N ARG A 121 -19.60 15.58 -7.68
CA ARG A 121 -20.53 15.25 -6.56
C ARG A 121 -21.94 15.83 -6.71
N HIS A 122 -22.38 16.06 -7.94
CA HIS A 122 -23.75 16.48 -8.26
C HIS A 122 -24.66 15.25 -8.36
N PHE A 123 -24.85 14.54 -7.24
CA PHE A 123 -25.58 13.28 -7.19
C PHE A 123 -27.09 13.41 -7.47
N LYS A 124 -27.75 14.51 -7.11
CA LYS A 124 -29.16 14.73 -7.49
C LYS A 124 -29.32 14.94 -8.99
N MET A 125 -28.35 15.61 -9.63
CA MET A 125 -28.29 15.74 -11.09
C MET A 125 -28.02 14.36 -11.73
N ALA A 126 -27.05 13.61 -11.21
CA ALA A 126 -26.76 12.26 -11.69
C ALA A 126 -27.98 11.34 -11.59
N GLU A 127 -28.72 11.38 -10.47
CA GLU A 127 -29.94 10.61 -10.28
C GLU A 127 -31.02 10.97 -11.29
N ALA A 128 -31.24 12.26 -11.58
CA ALA A 128 -32.18 12.70 -12.61
C ALA A 128 -31.80 12.16 -13.99
N ILE A 129 -30.50 12.22 -14.34
CA ILE A 129 -29.98 11.65 -15.59
C ILE A 129 -30.22 10.15 -15.65
N ILE A 130 -29.92 9.40 -14.58
CA ILE A 130 -30.12 7.94 -14.52
C ILE A 130 -31.61 7.57 -14.64
N ASN A 131 -32.51 8.40 -14.11
CA ASN A 131 -33.96 8.19 -14.17
C ASN A 131 -34.56 8.54 -15.53
N SER A 132 -33.90 9.36 -16.35
CA SER A 132 -34.38 9.74 -17.69
C SER A 132 -34.45 8.56 -18.68
N GLY A 133 -33.81 7.43 -18.38
CA GLY A 133 -33.69 6.29 -19.29
C GLY A 133 -32.66 6.50 -20.41
N THR A 134 -31.86 7.56 -20.34
CA THR A 134 -30.73 7.77 -21.25
C THR A 134 -29.68 6.67 -21.12
N ARG A 135 -28.88 6.47 -22.17
CA ARG A 135 -27.75 5.54 -22.15
C ARG A 135 -26.67 6.07 -21.19
N VAL A 136 -26.31 5.27 -20.18
CA VAL A 136 -25.38 5.67 -19.11
C VAL A 136 -24.03 4.93 -19.11
N ASN A 137 -23.84 3.93 -19.98
CA ASN A 137 -22.61 3.15 -20.10
C ASN A 137 -21.59 3.74 -21.11
N SER A 138 -21.69 5.03 -21.41
CA SER A 138 -20.66 5.71 -22.21
C SER A 138 -19.39 5.90 -21.39
N THR A 139 -18.24 5.88 -22.07
CA THR A 139 -16.92 6.06 -21.45
C THR A 139 -16.33 7.43 -21.79
N ASP A 140 -15.37 7.85 -20.97
CA ASP A 140 -14.51 9.00 -21.27
C ASP A 140 -13.28 8.61 -22.13
N LEU A 141 -12.33 9.54 -22.29
CA LEU A 141 -11.10 9.35 -23.07
C LEU A 141 -10.16 8.26 -22.53
N ASN A 142 -10.27 7.89 -21.25
CA ASN A 142 -9.53 6.81 -20.63
C ASN A 142 -10.26 5.47 -20.73
N GLY A 143 -11.42 5.43 -21.39
CA GLY A 143 -12.28 4.24 -21.41
C GLY A 143 -13.01 4.05 -20.08
N GLU A 144 -13.07 5.06 -19.21
CA GLU A 144 -13.71 4.98 -17.90
C GLU A 144 -15.20 5.33 -18.03
N ASN A 145 -16.08 4.42 -17.59
CA ASN A 145 -17.51 4.67 -17.50
C ASN A 145 -17.88 5.39 -16.18
N VAL A 146 -19.18 5.60 -15.94
CA VAL A 146 -19.66 6.31 -14.73
C VAL A 146 -19.29 5.62 -13.41
N LEU A 147 -19.09 4.29 -13.37
CA LEU A 147 -18.68 3.59 -12.14
C LEU A 147 -17.29 4.06 -11.66
N PHE A 148 -16.36 4.29 -12.58
CA PHE A 148 -15.06 4.90 -12.27
C PHE A 148 -15.22 6.32 -11.70
N GLY A 149 -16.18 7.08 -12.25
CA GLY A 149 -16.56 8.39 -11.72
C GLY A 149 -17.02 8.31 -10.27
N PHE A 150 -17.87 7.35 -9.92
CA PHE A 150 -18.31 7.13 -8.53
C PHE A 150 -17.14 6.74 -7.63
N CYS A 151 -16.24 5.86 -8.09
CA CYS A 151 -15.04 5.48 -7.35
C CYS A 151 -14.14 6.69 -7.02
N ALA A 152 -13.87 7.54 -8.02
CA ALA A 152 -13.10 8.76 -7.85
C ALA A 152 -13.79 9.74 -6.88
N ALA A 153 -15.09 9.98 -7.05
CA ALA A 153 -15.86 10.87 -6.19
C ALA A 153 -15.85 10.39 -4.73
N SER A 154 -16.06 9.09 -4.47
CA SER A 154 -16.00 8.50 -3.14
C SER A 154 -14.61 8.61 -2.51
N GLY A 155 -13.54 8.49 -3.30
CA GLY A 155 -12.17 8.71 -2.82
C GLY A 155 -11.91 10.14 -2.38
N ASP A 156 -12.40 11.12 -3.16
CA ASP A 156 -12.29 12.53 -2.81
C ASP A 156 -13.15 12.89 -1.59
N ILE A 157 -14.37 12.34 -1.49
CA ILE A 157 -15.24 12.48 -0.31
C ILE A 157 -14.56 11.93 0.95
N ARG A 158 -13.99 10.71 0.89
CA ARG A 158 -13.25 10.12 2.02
C ARG A 158 -12.09 11.01 2.45
N ARG A 159 -11.37 11.61 1.49
CA ARG A 159 -10.27 12.53 1.78
C ARG A 159 -10.77 13.79 2.50
N ASP A 160 -11.87 14.37 2.04
CA ASP A 160 -12.44 15.57 2.65
C ASP A 160 -13.02 15.31 4.05
N ILE A 161 -13.68 14.16 4.26
CA ILE A 161 -14.15 13.73 5.58
C ILE A 161 -12.96 13.61 6.54
N ARG A 162 -11.84 13.03 6.11
CA ARG A 162 -10.63 12.91 6.92
C ARG A 162 -10.08 14.28 7.33
N PHE A 163 -10.01 15.23 6.40
CA PHE A 163 -9.57 16.59 6.70
C PHE A 163 -10.54 17.31 7.63
N ALA A 164 -11.85 17.16 7.42
CA ALA A 164 -12.87 17.77 8.27
C ALA A 164 -12.88 17.19 9.68
N LYS A 165 -12.69 15.87 9.85
CA LYS A 165 -12.54 15.23 11.17
C LYS A 165 -11.29 15.71 11.90
N LYS A 166 -10.16 15.86 11.20
CA LYS A 166 -8.95 16.47 11.78
C LYS A 166 -9.18 17.92 12.22
N GLU A 167 -9.83 18.73 11.38
CA GLU A 167 -10.19 20.11 11.73
C GLU A 167 -11.13 20.17 12.93
N LEU A 168 -12.06 19.21 13.05
CA LEU A 168 -12.95 19.09 14.20
C LEU A 168 -12.17 18.80 15.48
N ASP A 169 -11.25 17.82 15.45
CA ASP A 169 -10.43 17.45 16.59
C ASP A 169 -9.57 18.64 17.08
N GLU A 170 -8.93 19.35 16.14
CA GLU A 170 -8.16 20.57 16.44
C GLU A 170 -9.06 21.68 17.02
N SER A 171 -10.23 21.91 16.42
CA SER A 171 -11.18 22.93 16.88
C SER A 171 -11.69 22.64 18.29
N VAL A 172 -11.94 21.37 18.61
CA VAL A 172 -12.33 20.92 19.96
C VAL A 172 -11.15 21.08 20.93
N GLN A 173 -9.94 20.67 20.54
CA GLN A 173 -8.74 20.78 21.37
C GLN A 173 -8.41 22.23 21.75
N TYR A 174 -8.56 23.15 20.79
CA TYR A 174 -8.27 24.58 20.98
C TYR A 174 -9.48 25.41 21.43
N SER A 175 -10.58 24.75 21.84
CA SER A 175 -11.79 25.40 22.38
C SER A 175 -12.36 26.49 21.47
N TYR A 176 -12.49 26.20 20.17
CA TYR A 176 -13.13 27.10 19.21
C TYR A 176 -14.61 27.33 19.57
N PRO A 177 -15.24 28.42 19.09
CA PRO A 177 -16.66 28.66 19.32
C PRO A 177 -17.58 27.53 18.84
N GLU A 178 -18.62 27.19 19.61
CA GLU A 178 -19.51 26.04 19.33
C GLU A 178 -20.17 26.12 17.95
N ASN A 179 -20.51 27.33 17.48
CA ASN A 179 -21.08 27.51 16.14
C ASN A 179 -20.14 27.05 15.02
N LYS A 180 -18.82 27.22 15.19
CA LYS A 180 -17.83 26.74 14.23
C LYS A 180 -17.65 25.22 14.30
N ILE A 181 -17.68 24.65 15.51
CA ILE A 181 -17.65 23.19 15.71
C ILE A 181 -18.86 22.55 15.03
N GLU A 182 -20.05 23.13 15.21
CA GLU A 182 -21.29 22.63 14.63
C GLU A 182 -21.34 22.77 13.11
N GLU A 183 -20.73 23.82 12.55
CA GLU A 183 -20.54 23.98 11.10
C GLU A 183 -19.65 22.85 10.53
N ILE A 184 -18.56 22.51 11.22
CA ILE A 184 -17.67 21.41 10.80
C ILE A 184 -18.41 20.06 10.88
N ARG A 185 -19.16 19.80 11.96
CA ARG A 185 -19.99 18.58 12.09
C ARG A 185 -21.02 18.48 10.98
N SER A 186 -21.72 19.57 10.69
CA SER A 186 -22.69 19.64 9.59
C SER A 186 -22.05 19.40 8.22
N ARG A 187 -20.81 19.86 8.01
CA ARG A 187 -20.03 19.56 6.80
C ARG A 187 -19.66 18.08 6.72
N ILE A 188 -19.24 17.45 7.82
CA ILE A 188 -18.94 16.00 7.85
C ILE A 188 -20.19 15.19 7.51
N ALA A 189 -21.34 15.50 8.13
CA ALA A 189 -22.59 14.79 7.85
C ALA A 189 -22.99 14.88 6.37
N ARG A 190 -22.91 16.07 5.76
CA ARG A 190 -23.17 16.23 4.32
C ARG A 190 -22.24 15.41 3.44
N LEU A 191 -20.95 15.35 3.78
CA LEU A 191 -19.98 14.54 3.04
C LEU A 191 -20.25 13.02 3.22
N GLU A 192 -20.71 12.60 4.40
CA GLU A 192 -21.11 11.21 4.65
C GLU A 192 -22.35 10.85 3.81
N ASP A 193 -23.35 11.74 3.74
CA ASP A 193 -24.52 11.60 2.87
C ASP A 193 -24.15 11.55 1.38
N ASP A 194 -23.20 12.39 0.93
CA ASP A 194 -22.64 12.37 -0.43
C ASP A 194 -21.99 11.02 -0.76
N GLY A 195 -21.23 10.46 0.20
CA GLY A 195 -20.61 9.15 0.07
C GLY A 195 -21.64 8.03 -0.09
N GLU A 196 -22.73 8.10 0.69
CA GLU A 196 -23.84 7.14 0.60
C GLU A 196 -24.61 7.30 -0.71
N ALA A 197 -24.84 8.54 -1.18
CA ALA A 197 -25.47 8.80 -2.46
C ALA A 197 -24.65 8.22 -3.63
N ALA A 198 -23.32 8.39 -3.60
CA ALA A 198 -22.42 7.81 -4.59
C ALA A 198 -22.54 6.27 -4.64
N TYR A 199 -22.46 5.62 -3.49
CA TYR A 199 -22.59 4.16 -3.39
C TYR A 199 -23.96 3.67 -3.86
N ARG A 200 -25.05 4.29 -3.39
CA ARG A 200 -26.43 3.91 -3.77
C ARG A 200 -26.67 4.00 -5.28
N LEU A 201 -26.17 5.07 -5.92
CA LEU A 201 -26.31 5.24 -7.36
C LEU A 201 -25.44 4.25 -8.14
N ALA A 202 -24.21 3.98 -7.70
CA ALA A 202 -23.35 2.95 -8.29
C ALA A 202 -24.00 1.56 -8.19
N ARG A 203 -24.50 1.19 -6.99
CA ARG A 203 -25.22 -0.05 -6.73
C ARG A 203 -26.40 -0.24 -7.67
N ARG A 204 -27.25 0.79 -7.77
CA ARG A 204 -28.43 0.78 -8.64
C ARG A 204 -28.09 0.58 -10.11
N LEU A 205 -27.01 1.20 -10.61
CA LEU A 205 -26.59 1.04 -12.01
C LEU A 205 -26.21 -0.39 -12.37
N VAL A 206 -25.55 -1.09 -11.44
CA VAL A 206 -25.16 -2.49 -11.63
C VAL A 206 -26.36 -3.43 -11.45
N GLU A 207 -27.19 -3.22 -10.41
CA GLU A 207 -28.37 -4.06 -10.16
C GLU A 207 -29.44 -3.95 -11.27
N GLU A 208 -29.58 -2.78 -11.90
CA GLU A 208 -30.48 -2.56 -13.04
C GLU A 208 -29.85 -2.97 -14.39
N ASP A 209 -28.67 -3.60 -14.42
CA ASP A 209 -27.94 -4.02 -15.62
C ASP A 209 -27.70 -2.86 -16.62
N LYS A 210 -27.49 -1.65 -16.09
CA LYS A 210 -27.28 -0.43 -16.90
C LYS A 210 -25.82 -0.21 -17.25
N VAL A 211 -24.90 -0.70 -16.42
CA VAL A 211 -23.45 -0.59 -16.60
C VAL A 211 -22.80 -1.89 -16.13
N ASP A 212 -21.94 -2.48 -16.97
CA ASP A 212 -21.20 -3.69 -16.64
C ASP A 212 -20.03 -3.34 -15.70
N PRO A 213 -19.95 -3.89 -14.48
CA PRO A 213 -18.84 -3.65 -13.57
C PRO A 213 -17.50 -4.24 -14.07
N GLU A 214 -17.53 -5.18 -15.02
CA GLU A 214 -16.36 -5.82 -15.63
C GLU A 214 -15.80 -5.04 -16.84
N ASP A 215 -16.46 -3.94 -17.24
CA ASP A 215 -15.94 -3.03 -18.27
C ASP A 215 -14.53 -2.54 -17.89
N LYS A 216 -13.62 -2.62 -18.87
CA LYS A 216 -12.22 -2.22 -18.69
C LYS A 216 -11.93 -0.86 -19.30
N SER A 217 -11.24 -0.03 -18.52
CA SER A 217 -10.57 1.17 -19.01
C SER A 217 -9.50 0.83 -20.06
N ASN A 218 -8.99 1.85 -20.74
CA ASN A 218 -7.86 1.75 -21.67
C ASN A 218 -6.57 1.23 -21.00
N SER A 219 -6.48 1.34 -19.67
CA SER A 219 -5.37 0.80 -18.87
C SER A 219 -5.56 -0.67 -18.46
N GLY A 220 -6.71 -1.29 -18.79
CA GLY A 220 -7.06 -2.66 -18.44
C GLY A 220 -7.70 -2.83 -17.06
N LYS A 221 -7.85 -1.74 -16.30
CA LYS A 221 -8.48 -1.71 -14.97
C LYS A 221 -10.01 -1.75 -15.07
N THR A 222 -10.62 -2.49 -14.16
CA THR A 222 -12.07 -2.52 -13.89
C THR A 222 -12.47 -1.38 -12.93
N ALA A 223 -13.77 -1.18 -12.72
CA ALA A 223 -14.26 -0.25 -11.71
C ALA A 223 -13.84 -0.68 -10.28
N TRP A 224 -13.70 -1.99 -10.03
CA TRP A 224 -13.22 -2.49 -8.74
C TRP A 224 -11.77 -2.06 -8.46
N ASP A 225 -10.88 -2.20 -9.44
CA ASP A 225 -9.49 -1.75 -9.32
C ASP A 225 -9.42 -0.25 -8.99
N ALA A 226 -10.22 0.56 -9.69
CA ALA A 226 -10.33 1.99 -9.43
C ALA A 226 -10.89 2.29 -8.04
N ALA A 227 -11.85 1.50 -7.54
CA ALA A 227 -12.39 1.65 -6.19
C ALA A 227 -11.33 1.37 -5.12
N ILE A 228 -10.49 0.36 -5.30
CA ILE A 228 -9.37 0.07 -4.39
C ILE A 228 -8.37 1.22 -4.38
N GLU A 229 -7.93 1.68 -5.56
CA GLU A 229 -6.95 2.78 -5.69
C GLU A 229 -7.46 4.10 -5.09
N ASN A 230 -8.74 4.40 -5.32
CA ASN A 230 -9.40 5.59 -4.76
C ASN A 230 -9.90 5.38 -3.33
N LYS A 231 -9.64 4.21 -2.72
CA LYS A 231 -10.01 3.95 -1.33
C LYS A 231 -11.52 3.98 -1.06
N ALA A 232 -12.34 3.71 -2.09
CA ALA A 232 -13.81 3.65 -2.08
C ALA A 232 -14.31 2.25 -1.71
N MET A 233 -14.03 1.82 -0.48
CA MET A 233 -14.17 0.42 -0.03
C MET A 233 -15.60 -0.13 -0.10
N LYS A 234 -16.62 0.69 0.20
CA LYS A 234 -18.03 0.28 0.09
C LYS A 234 -18.42 -0.10 -1.35
N ILE A 235 -17.99 0.71 -2.32
CA ILE A 235 -18.21 0.42 -3.74
C ILE A 235 -17.40 -0.81 -4.15
N ALA A 236 -16.13 -0.92 -3.74
CA ALA A 236 -15.30 -2.09 -4.05
C ALA A 236 -15.91 -3.40 -3.54
N ALA A 237 -16.40 -3.42 -2.29
CA ALA A 237 -17.05 -4.60 -1.70
C ALA A 237 -18.26 -5.05 -2.51
N PHE A 238 -19.11 -4.09 -2.91
CA PHE A 238 -20.27 -4.35 -3.74
C PHE A 238 -19.90 -4.88 -5.13
N LEU A 239 -18.97 -4.22 -5.82
CA LEU A 239 -18.56 -4.64 -7.17
C LEU A 239 -17.95 -6.04 -7.22
N SER A 240 -17.38 -6.50 -6.11
CA SER A 240 -16.81 -7.85 -5.96
C SER A 240 -17.78 -8.87 -5.36
N GLY A 241 -19.05 -8.50 -5.16
CA GLY A 241 -20.14 -9.43 -4.85
C GLY A 241 -20.58 -9.51 -3.37
N SER A 242 -19.98 -8.71 -2.48
CA SER A 242 -20.48 -8.60 -1.09
C SER A 242 -21.58 -7.55 -0.97
N ASP A 243 -22.49 -7.67 0.00
CA ASP A 243 -23.40 -6.58 0.35
C ASP A 243 -22.82 -5.80 1.55
N PRO A 244 -22.20 -4.62 1.33
CA PRO A 244 -21.55 -3.87 2.38
C PRO A 244 -22.54 -3.23 3.38
N ASP A 245 -23.85 -3.25 3.08
CA ASP A 245 -24.88 -2.82 4.05
C ASP A 245 -25.19 -3.92 5.09
N VAL A 246 -24.75 -5.16 4.83
CA VAL A 246 -24.91 -6.31 5.72
C VAL A 246 -23.57 -6.76 6.31
N ASP A 247 -22.52 -6.77 5.50
CA ASP A 247 -21.16 -7.12 5.91
C ASP A 247 -20.32 -5.86 6.09
N GLU A 248 -20.35 -5.32 7.31
CA GLU A 248 -19.60 -4.13 7.71
C GLU A 248 -18.08 -4.28 7.50
N LEU A 249 -17.52 -5.50 7.61
CA LEU A 249 -16.09 -5.70 7.43
C LEU A 249 -15.73 -5.62 5.95
N SER A 250 -16.53 -6.23 5.06
CA SER A 250 -16.34 -6.09 3.62
C SER A 250 -16.34 -4.63 3.18
N ALA A 251 -17.21 -3.80 3.78
CA ALA A 251 -17.28 -2.36 3.51
C ALA A 251 -16.01 -1.59 3.89
N LEU A 252 -15.17 -2.15 4.77
CA LEU A 252 -13.89 -1.56 5.19
C LEU A 252 -12.70 -2.00 4.34
N HIS A 253 -12.72 -3.21 3.77
CA HIS A 253 -11.60 -3.74 3.00
C HIS A 253 -11.87 -3.95 1.51
N GLY A 254 -13.10 -3.74 1.03
CA GLY A 254 -13.43 -3.80 -0.38
C GLY A 254 -13.23 -5.17 -1.03
N ASN A 255 -13.28 -6.25 -0.24
CA ASN A 255 -12.88 -7.62 -0.62
C ASN A 255 -11.44 -7.76 -1.15
N MET A 256 -10.55 -6.85 -0.79
CA MET A 256 -9.11 -7.13 -0.92
C MET A 256 -8.74 -8.36 -0.08
N ASP A 257 -7.77 -9.13 -0.55
CA ASP A 257 -7.07 -10.07 0.30
C ASP A 257 -6.01 -9.37 1.17
N ILE A 258 -5.43 -10.13 2.09
CA ILE A 258 -4.45 -9.62 3.04
C ILE A 258 -3.18 -9.06 2.36
N PHE A 259 -2.79 -9.60 1.22
CA PHE A 259 -1.60 -9.17 0.47
C PHE A 259 -1.86 -7.84 -0.23
N GLN A 260 -3.02 -7.71 -0.89
CA GLN A 260 -3.46 -6.47 -1.52
C GLN A 260 -3.59 -5.33 -0.51
N ALA A 261 -4.17 -5.58 0.67
CA ALA A 261 -4.27 -4.56 1.72
C ALA A 261 -2.90 -4.06 2.21
N MET A 262 -1.93 -4.97 2.40
CA MET A 262 -0.55 -4.60 2.72
C MET A 262 0.14 -3.84 1.57
N TYR A 263 -0.05 -4.28 0.33
CA TYR A 263 0.55 -3.68 -0.86
C TYR A 263 0.03 -2.25 -1.08
N MET A 264 -1.28 -2.04 -0.88
CA MET A 264 -1.93 -0.72 -0.90
C MET A 264 -1.66 0.12 0.35
N LYS A 265 -0.94 -0.43 1.34
CA LYS A 265 -0.63 0.19 2.64
C LYS A 265 -1.89 0.69 3.35
N ASP A 266 -2.99 -0.05 3.24
CA ASP A 266 -4.25 0.27 3.92
C ASP A 266 -4.40 -0.55 5.20
N MET A 267 -3.95 0.04 6.32
CA MET A 267 -3.98 -0.64 7.63
C MET A 267 -5.40 -0.80 8.17
N GLU A 268 -6.36 0.03 7.76
CA GLU A 268 -7.77 -0.12 8.14
C GLU A 268 -8.37 -1.35 7.45
N ALA A 269 -8.09 -1.52 6.16
CA ALA A 269 -8.49 -2.72 5.43
C ALA A 269 -7.79 -3.98 5.98
N LEU A 270 -6.49 -3.89 6.30
CA LEU A 270 -5.74 -4.99 6.92
C LEU A 270 -6.38 -5.44 8.26
N ASP A 271 -6.75 -4.50 9.13
CA ASP A 271 -7.46 -4.81 10.38
C ASP A 271 -8.79 -5.52 10.13
N ALA A 272 -9.59 -5.00 9.19
CA ALA A 272 -10.88 -5.58 8.86
C ALA A 272 -10.77 -7.00 8.26
N ILE A 273 -9.77 -7.25 7.40
CA ILE A 273 -9.49 -8.59 6.85
C ILE A 273 -9.08 -9.57 7.95
N LEU A 274 -8.25 -9.14 8.90
CA LEU A 274 -7.86 -9.97 10.05
C LEU A 274 -9.06 -10.31 10.94
N ARG A 275 -9.94 -9.33 11.19
CA ARG A 275 -11.19 -9.54 11.95
C ARG A 275 -12.19 -10.43 11.22
N SER A 276 -12.11 -10.50 9.89
CA SER A 276 -12.90 -11.41 9.05
C SER A 276 -12.40 -12.85 9.10
N GLY A 277 -11.25 -13.12 9.76
CA GLY A 277 -10.71 -14.46 9.92
C GLY A 277 -9.94 -14.98 8.70
N ALA A 278 -9.21 -14.10 8.01
CA ALA A 278 -8.37 -14.47 6.88
C ALA A 278 -7.37 -15.61 7.22
N ASP A 279 -7.11 -16.49 6.26
CA ASP A 279 -6.08 -17.51 6.40
C ASP A 279 -4.68 -16.86 6.39
N LEU A 280 -3.92 -17.10 7.45
CA LEU A 280 -2.57 -16.57 7.66
C LEU A 280 -1.47 -17.61 7.41
N GLN A 281 -1.83 -18.84 7.03
CA GLN A 281 -0.92 -19.94 6.71
C GLN A 281 -0.98 -20.27 5.21
N THR A 282 -1.05 -19.23 4.41
CA THR A 282 -1.04 -19.24 2.95
C THR A 282 0.17 -18.47 2.40
N VAL A 283 0.29 -18.37 1.08
CA VAL A 283 1.32 -17.59 0.38
C VAL A 283 0.70 -16.66 -0.66
N CYS A 284 1.41 -15.58 -1.00
CA CYS A 284 0.96 -14.64 -2.03
C CYS A 284 1.06 -15.27 -3.42
N GLU A 285 -0.05 -15.25 -4.16
CA GLU A 285 -0.13 -15.74 -5.56
C GLU A 285 -0.11 -14.62 -6.60
N HIS A 286 -0.14 -13.36 -6.16
CA HIS A 286 -0.10 -12.18 -7.04
C HIS A 286 1.29 -11.98 -7.63
N LYS A 287 1.45 -12.32 -8.92
CA LYS A 287 2.74 -12.28 -9.64
C LYS A 287 3.26 -10.88 -9.90
N ASP A 288 2.37 -9.89 -9.90
CA ASP A 288 2.71 -8.47 -10.01
C ASP A 288 3.29 -7.93 -8.68
N MET A 289 3.02 -8.58 -7.55
CA MET A 289 3.62 -8.27 -6.25
C MET A 289 4.92 -9.05 -6.03
N TYR A 290 5.93 -8.77 -6.85
CA TYR A 290 7.21 -9.51 -6.88
C TYR A 290 7.91 -9.66 -5.51
N ASP A 291 7.77 -8.67 -4.61
CA ASP A 291 8.35 -8.72 -3.26
C ASP A 291 7.60 -9.66 -2.32
N PHE A 292 6.34 -9.99 -2.64
CA PHE A 292 5.43 -10.80 -1.83
C PHE A 292 5.24 -12.21 -2.39
N GLU A 293 5.36 -12.40 -3.71
CA GLU A 293 5.11 -13.67 -4.39
C GLU A 293 5.79 -14.85 -3.66
N GLY A 294 4.99 -15.89 -3.36
CA GLY A 294 5.45 -17.10 -2.69
C GLY A 294 5.76 -16.97 -1.19
N LYS A 295 5.58 -15.79 -0.58
CA LYS A 295 5.78 -15.56 0.86
C LYS A 295 4.47 -15.55 1.63
N SER A 296 4.54 -15.92 2.91
CA SER A 296 3.38 -15.84 3.81
C SER A 296 3.02 -14.39 4.17
N PRO A 297 1.79 -14.10 4.65
CA PRO A 297 1.41 -12.74 5.02
C PRO A 297 2.37 -12.09 6.02
N LEU A 298 2.83 -12.84 7.02
CA LEU A 298 3.79 -12.35 8.01
C LEU A 298 5.17 -12.06 7.39
N ALA A 299 5.62 -12.89 6.44
CA ALA A 299 6.87 -12.69 5.72
C ALA A 299 6.80 -11.49 4.76
N CYS A 300 5.64 -11.22 4.14
CA CYS A 300 5.38 -10.01 3.35
C CYS A 300 5.43 -8.76 4.23
N ALA A 301 4.79 -8.78 5.40
CA ALA A 301 4.83 -7.66 6.35
C ALA A 301 6.26 -7.34 6.81
N PHE A 302 7.07 -8.36 7.10
CA PHE A 302 8.49 -8.14 7.40
C PHE A 302 9.28 -7.67 6.17
N SER A 303 8.98 -8.17 4.97
CA SER A 303 9.66 -7.74 3.74
C SER A 303 9.55 -6.23 3.50
N TRP A 304 8.43 -5.63 3.92
CA TRP A 304 8.13 -4.19 3.81
C TRP A 304 8.09 -3.47 5.16
N PHE A 305 8.80 -3.99 6.17
CA PHE A 305 8.74 -3.51 7.56
C PHE A 305 8.88 -1.98 7.70
N ASP A 306 9.84 -1.34 7.01
CA ASP A 306 10.02 0.12 7.09
C ASP A 306 8.81 0.92 6.56
N SER A 307 8.01 0.35 5.67
CA SER A 307 6.81 0.99 5.11
C SER A 307 5.54 0.75 5.95
N ILE A 308 5.45 -0.37 6.66
CA ILE A 308 4.23 -0.83 7.36
C ILE A 308 4.57 -1.47 8.71
N GLN A 309 5.20 -0.71 9.61
CA GLN A 309 5.77 -1.23 10.87
C GLN A 309 4.74 -1.90 11.82
N ASP A 310 3.46 -1.51 11.74
CA ASP A 310 2.39 -2.08 12.55
C ASP A 310 1.89 -3.43 12.01
N ALA A 311 2.04 -3.69 10.71
CA ALA A 311 1.47 -4.86 10.04
C ALA A 311 1.96 -6.21 10.63
N PRO A 312 3.26 -6.43 10.95
CA PRO A 312 3.69 -7.67 11.58
C PRO A 312 2.98 -7.94 12.91
N ALA A 313 2.79 -6.90 13.74
CA ALA A 313 2.10 -7.04 15.02
C ALA A 313 0.62 -7.34 14.83
N MET A 314 -0.03 -6.69 13.86
CA MET A 314 -1.43 -6.96 13.49
C MET A 314 -1.61 -8.42 13.05
N ILE A 315 -0.77 -8.90 12.13
CA ILE A 315 -0.83 -10.27 11.59
C ILE A 315 -0.55 -11.32 12.66
N LEU A 316 0.44 -11.09 13.54
CA LEU A 316 0.70 -11.95 14.70
C LEU A 316 -0.49 -11.98 15.66
N ASN A 317 -1.16 -10.83 15.86
CA ASN A 317 -2.34 -10.74 16.70
C ASN A 317 -3.57 -11.41 16.09
N GLY A 318 -3.70 -11.37 14.76
CA GLY A 318 -4.71 -12.11 13.99
C GLY A 318 -4.51 -13.63 13.94
N GLY A 319 -3.40 -14.14 14.48
CA GLY A 319 -3.19 -15.58 14.66
C GLY A 319 -2.18 -16.21 13.71
N ALA A 320 -1.35 -15.43 13.02
CA ALA A 320 -0.30 -15.98 12.19
C ALA A 320 0.67 -16.83 13.02
N ASN A 321 0.91 -18.08 12.60
CA ASN A 321 1.90 -18.95 13.22
C ASN A 321 3.32 -18.48 12.83
N PRO A 322 4.16 -18.00 13.78
CA PRO A 322 5.50 -17.52 13.46
C PRO A 322 6.45 -18.63 12.98
N ASN A 323 6.11 -19.91 13.23
CA ASN A 323 6.88 -21.08 12.80
C ASN A 323 6.43 -21.63 11.44
N TYR A 324 5.45 -21.00 10.78
CA TYR A 324 4.97 -21.46 9.48
C TYR A 324 6.10 -21.40 8.45
N ARG A 325 6.41 -22.56 7.86
CA ARG A 325 7.36 -22.70 6.74
C ARG A 325 6.56 -22.70 5.44
N PHE A 326 6.81 -21.71 4.59
CA PHE A 326 6.20 -21.65 3.26
C PHE A 326 7.01 -22.52 2.26
N PRO A 327 6.54 -22.75 1.00
CA PRO A 327 7.05 -23.83 0.13
C PRO A 327 8.55 -23.84 -0.15
N ASN A 328 9.24 -22.69 -0.07
CA ASN A 328 10.69 -22.60 -0.23
C ASN A 328 11.45 -22.94 1.07
N GLU A 329 10.76 -23.47 2.08
CA GLU A 329 11.28 -23.88 3.39
C GLU A 329 11.72 -22.74 4.33
N GLU A 330 11.45 -21.49 3.96
CA GLU A 330 11.69 -20.31 4.80
C GLU A 330 10.55 -20.02 5.76
N THR A 331 10.88 -19.31 6.83
CA THR A 331 9.93 -18.72 7.78
C THR A 331 9.94 -17.20 7.68
N ALA A 332 8.93 -16.55 8.24
CA ALA A 332 8.86 -15.09 8.27
C ALA A 332 10.08 -14.45 8.98
N PHE A 333 10.65 -15.12 10.01
CA PHE A 333 11.87 -14.68 10.67
C PHE A 333 13.08 -14.64 9.73
N SER A 334 13.26 -15.67 8.89
CA SER A 334 14.39 -15.74 7.96
C SER A 334 14.35 -14.62 6.91
N VAL A 335 13.17 -14.27 6.43
CA VAL A 335 12.95 -13.12 5.53
C VAL A 335 13.22 -11.80 6.24
N TRP A 336 12.87 -11.71 7.52
CA TRP A 336 13.08 -10.50 8.31
C TRP A 336 14.56 -10.26 8.59
N VAL A 337 15.27 -11.23 9.17
CA VAL A 337 16.65 -11.05 9.64
C VAL A 337 17.67 -10.84 8.51
N SER A 338 17.35 -11.26 7.29
CA SER A 338 18.22 -11.20 6.12
C SER A 338 18.23 -9.85 5.39
N LYS A 339 17.44 -8.87 5.85
CA LYS A 339 17.36 -7.53 5.25
C LYS A 339 17.94 -6.46 6.17
N ASP A 340 18.47 -5.40 5.55
CA ASP A 340 18.83 -4.17 6.23
C ASP A 340 17.66 -3.17 6.17
N TYR A 341 17.36 -2.56 7.31
CA TYR A 341 16.20 -1.68 7.50
C TYR A 341 16.64 -0.31 8.00
N PHE A 342 15.92 0.73 7.60
CA PHE A 342 16.17 2.09 8.06
C PHE A 342 15.77 2.30 9.52
N CYS A 343 14.90 1.46 10.09
CA CYS A 343 14.50 1.52 11.49
C CYS A 343 15.71 1.40 12.44
N LYS A 344 15.94 2.47 13.20
CA LYS A 344 17.06 2.59 14.15
C LYS A 344 16.71 2.12 15.56
N ASP A 345 15.43 2.01 15.88
CA ASP A 345 14.96 1.68 17.22
C ASP A 345 14.98 0.17 17.44
N THR A 346 15.91 -0.28 18.28
CA THR A 346 16.04 -1.70 18.61
C THR A 346 14.91 -2.22 19.51
N GLU A 347 14.19 -1.34 20.21
CA GLU A 347 13.07 -1.76 21.06
C GLU A 347 11.87 -2.22 20.22
N VAL A 348 11.69 -1.67 19.01
CA VAL A 348 10.67 -2.15 18.08
C VAL A 348 10.96 -3.60 17.67
N TYR A 349 12.20 -3.92 17.31
CA TYR A 349 12.60 -5.30 16.99
C TYR A 349 12.41 -6.24 18.17
N LYS A 350 12.84 -5.84 19.38
CA LYS A 350 12.67 -6.66 20.60
C LYS A 350 11.20 -6.89 20.92
N GLY A 351 10.36 -5.85 20.82
CA GLY A 351 8.92 -5.97 21.06
C GLY A 351 8.24 -6.95 20.10
N LEU A 352 8.66 -6.98 18.83
CA LEU A 352 8.17 -7.95 17.85
C LEU A 352 8.68 -9.38 18.12
N LEU A 353 9.93 -9.55 18.54
CA LEU A 353 10.46 -10.86 18.97
C LEU A 353 9.72 -11.39 20.20
N ASP A 354 9.46 -10.52 21.18
CA ASP A 354 8.66 -10.85 22.37
C ASP A 354 7.22 -11.25 21.97
N LEU A 355 6.62 -10.52 21.02
CA LEU A 355 5.29 -10.86 20.49
C LEU A 355 5.29 -12.20 19.75
N MET A 356 6.27 -12.45 18.88
CA MET A 356 6.44 -13.75 18.21
C MET A 356 6.54 -14.87 19.25
N LYS A 357 7.37 -14.69 20.29
CA LYS A 357 7.51 -15.67 21.38
C LYS A 357 6.19 -15.91 22.11
N LYS A 358 5.45 -14.84 22.43
CA LYS A 358 4.12 -14.91 23.03
C LYS A 358 3.11 -15.64 22.14
N LYS A 359 3.26 -15.54 20.81
CA LYS A 359 2.44 -16.23 19.81
C LYS A 359 2.96 -17.64 19.45
N GLY A 360 3.88 -18.19 20.24
CA GLY A 360 4.31 -19.58 20.12
C GLY A 360 5.53 -19.80 19.21
N TRP A 361 6.26 -18.74 18.85
CA TRP A 361 7.51 -18.90 18.11
C TRP A 361 8.55 -19.73 18.89
N ASN A 362 9.12 -20.72 18.22
CA ASN A 362 10.21 -21.54 18.72
C ASN A 362 11.50 -21.25 17.92
N PRO A 363 12.45 -20.48 18.48
CA PRO A 363 13.68 -20.11 17.79
C PRO A 363 14.65 -21.30 17.54
N GLU A 364 14.41 -22.44 18.19
CA GLU A 364 15.19 -23.67 18.02
C GLU A 364 14.77 -24.49 16.81
N LEU A 365 13.61 -24.18 16.20
CA LEU A 365 13.20 -24.83 14.96
C LEU A 365 13.96 -24.24 13.76
N PRO A 366 14.16 -25.03 12.69
CA PRO A 366 14.65 -24.54 11.41
C PRO A 366 13.85 -23.34 10.90
N VAL A 367 14.54 -22.25 10.60
CA VAL A 367 13.94 -21.03 10.05
C VAL A 367 14.07 -20.92 8.53
N ASP A 368 14.91 -21.75 7.90
CA ASP A 368 15.19 -21.76 6.45
C ASP A 368 15.44 -23.17 5.91
N ALA A 369 15.72 -23.27 4.60
CA ALA A 369 16.01 -24.52 3.89
C ALA A 369 17.40 -25.12 4.20
N GLU A 370 18.29 -24.36 4.86
CA GLU A 370 19.60 -24.87 5.30
C GLU A 370 19.50 -25.55 6.68
N GLY A 371 18.36 -25.44 7.34
CA GLY A 371 18.14 -25.98 8.68
C GLY A 371 18.69 -25.09 9.78
N ASN A 372 18.96 -23.82 9.50
CA ASN A 372 19.51 -22.92 10.50
C ASN A 372 18.47 -22.65 11.59
N THR A 373 18.90 -22.57 12.86
CA THR A 373 18.09 -21.98 13.93
C THR A 373 18.08 -20.46 13.80
N ALA A 374 17.18 -19.80 14.54
CA ALA A 374 17.13 -18.34 14.54
C ALA A 374 18.46 -17.71 14.98
N LEU A 375 19.16 -18.34 15.94
CA LEU A 375 20.46 -17.87 16.44
C LEU A 375 21.53 -18.01 15.35
N ALA A 376 21.62 -19.18 14.71
CA ALA A 376 22.58 -19.45 13.65
C ALA A 376 22.41 -18.48 12.47
N LEU A 377 21.18 -18.22 12.04
CA LEU A 377 20.92 -17.28 10.96
C LEU A 377 21.18 -15.82 11.39
N SER A 378 20.88 -15.45 12.64
CA SER A 378 21.21 -14.11 13.16
C SER A 378 22.73 -13.84 13.15
N CYS A 379 23.55 -14.86 13.45
CA CYS A 379 25.02 -14.76 13.38
C CYS A 379 25.52 -14.44 11.96
N ARG A 380 24.85 -14.93 10.91
CA ARG A 380 25.16 -14.61 9.51
C ARG A 380 24.89 -13.14 9.17
N HIS A 381 23.93 -12.52 9.86
CA HIS A 381 23.43 -11.18 9.57
C HIS A 381 23.74 -10.15 10.68
N THR A 382 24.81 -10.35 11.45
CA THR A 382 25.24 -9.44 12.53
C THR A 382 25.63 -8.05 12.04
N GLY A 383 25.97 -7.89 10.76
CA GLY A 383 26.19 -6.59 10.13
C GLY A 383 24.91 -5.76 9.96
N TYR A 384 23.73 -6.36 10.11
CA TYR A 384 22.46 -5.64 10.13
C TYR A 384 22.01 -5.37 11.56
N ARG A 385 21.40 -4.21 11.80
CA ARG A 385 20.93 -3.82 13.15
C ARG A 385 19.96 -4.84 13.73
N LEU A 386 19.05 -5.37 12.92
CA LEU A 386 18.11 -6.41 13.31
C LEU A 386 18.84 -7.71 13.68
N GLY A 387 19.76 -8.19 12.83
CA GLY A 387 20.54 -9.41 13.11
C GLY A 387 21.33 -9.32 14.41
N LYS A 388 22.03 -8.19 14.65
CA LYS A 388 22.73 -7.95 15.93
C LYS A 388 21.77 -7.90 17.13
N THR A 389 20.60 -7.31 16.97
CA THR A 389 19.57 -7.22 18.03
C THR A 389 18.97 -8.59 18.34
N ALA A 390 18.59 -9.35 17.30
CA ALA A 390 18.02 -10.69 17.41
C ALA A 390 19.04 -11.65 18.06
N PHE A 391 20.31 -11.60 17.65
CA PHE A 391 21.39 -12.36 18.28
C PHE A 391 21.44 -12.16 19.80
N GLY A 392 21.51 -10.91 20.25
CA GLY A 392 21.57 -10.60 21.68
C GLY A 392 20.30 -11.02 22.44
N TRP A 393 19.13 -10.85 21.82
CA TRP A 393 17.85 -11.29 22.39
C TRP A 393 17.78 -12.83 22.53
N LEU A 394 18.23 -13.57 21.53
CA LEU A 394 18.22 -15.04 21.49
C LEU A 394 19.16 -15.65 22.53
N LEU A 395 20.38 -15.13 22.68
CA LEU A 395 21.30 -15.60 23.73
C LEU A 395 20.74 -15.33 25.13
N LYS A 396 20.13 -14.17 25.37
CA LYS A 396 19.44 -13.88 26.63
C LYS A 396 18.28 -14.87 26.88
N GLY A 397 17.61 -15.30 25.81
CA GLY A 397 16.59 -16.35 25.80
C GLY A 397 17.12 -17.78 25.97
N LYS A 398 18.44 -17.97 26.13
CA LYS A 398 19.13 -19.26 26.23
C LYS A 398 18.97 -20.14 24.97
N ALA A 399 18.95 -19.52 23.79
CA ALA A 399 19.02 -20.26 22.54
C ALA A 399 20.31 -21.10 22.47
N ASP A 400 20.26 -22.30 21.90
CA ASP A 400 21.42 -23.21 21.89
C ASP A 400 22.55 -22.66 20.98
N PRO A 401 23.70 -22.24 21.54
CA PRO A 401 24.82 -21.74 20.74
C PRO A 401 25.55 -22.85 19.96
N ASN A 402 25.15 -24.11 20.13
CA ASN A 402 25.73 -25.29 19.52
C ASN A 402 24.80 -26.00 18.54
N ALA A 403 23.61 -25.45 18.27
CA ALA A 403 22.66 -26.03 17.34
C ALA A 403 23.27 -26.13 15.94
N ALA A 404 23.28 -27.33 15.37
CA ALA A 404 23.87 -27.57 14.05
C ALA A 404 22.78 -27.56 12.98
N ASN A 405 23.03 -26.88 11.86
CA ASN A 405 22.16 -26.92 10.69
C ASN A 405 22.30 -28.26 9.92
N LEU A 406 21.63 -28.40 8.76
CA LEU A 406 21.70 -29.65 7.96
C LEU A 406 23.11 -29.99 7.47
N SER A 407 24.02 -29.00 7.41
CA SER A 407 25.42 -29.18 7.04
C SER A 407 26.35 -29.40 8.24
N GLY A 408 25.81 -29.47 9.47
CA GLY A 408 26.61 -29.60 10.69
C GLY A 408 27.17 -28.27 11.21
N GLN A 409 26.83 -27.14 10.58
CA GLN A 409 27.41 -25.84 10.93
C GLN A 409 26.76 -25.26 12.20
N THR A 410 27.58 -24.79 13.13
CA THR A 410 27.15 -24.13 14.37
C THR A 410 27.03 -22.61 14.20
N PRO A 411 26.33 -21.88 15.09
CA PRO A 411 26.28 -20.42 15.08
C PRO A 411 27.66 -19.73 14.96
N MET A 412 28.70 -20.27 15.60
CA MET A 412 30.06 -19.74 15.44
C MET A 412 30.59 -19.92 14.01
N MET A 413 30.35 -21.07 13.37
CA MET A 413 30.74 -21.28 11.97
C MET A 413 29.94 -20.35 11.03
N MET A 414 28.66 -20.13 11.33
CA MET A 414 27.79 -19.23 10.57
C MET A 414 28.23 -17.76 10.66
N LEU A 415 28.72 -17.33 11.81
CA LEU A 415 29.34 -16.00 12.01
C LEU A 415 30.51 -15.75 11.05
N PHE A 416 31.28 -16.80 10.74
CA PHE A 416 32.42 -16.75 9.83
C PHE A 416 32.06 -17.27 8.42
N GLY A 417 30.90 -16.86 7.88
CA GLY A 417 30.56 -17.09 6.47
C GLY A 417 30.09 -18.50 6.14
N GLY A 418 29.58 -19.23 7.12
CA GLY A 418 28.99 -20.55 6.93
C GLY A 418 27.77 -20.53 6.01
N HIS A 419 27.81 -21.38 4.99
CA HIS A 419 26.73 -21.58 4.03
C HIS A 419 26.69 -23.02 3.52
N LYS A 420 25.55 -23.40 2.95
CA LYS A 420 25.38 -24.69 2.27
C LYS A 420 26.39 -24.84 1.13
N ALA A 421 27.29 -25.81 1.30
CA ALA A 421 28.23 -26.19 0.25
C ALA A 421 27.52 -26.85 -0.94
N ASN A 422 28.09 -26.70 -2.13
CA ASN A 422 27.67 -27.42 -3.34
C ASN A 422 28.90 -27.89 -4.13
N GLU A 423 28.71 -28.44 -5.33
CA GLU A 423 29.81 -28.95 -6.17
C GLU A 423 30.84 -27.87 -6.54
N LYS A 424 30.45 -26.59 -6.48
CA LYS A 424 31.28 -25.46 -6.90
C LYS A 424 31.89 -24.67 -5.73
N TYR A 425 31.32 -24.76 -4.53
CA TYR A 425 31.69 -23.93 -3.37
C TYR A 425 31.88 -24.76 -2.10
N VAL A 426 32.99 -24.50 -1.40
CA VAL A 426 33.29 -25.00 -0.05
C VAL A 426 32.44 -24.25 0.99
N PRO A 427 32.11 -24.84 2.17
CA PRO A 427 31.11 -24.29 3.11
C PRO A 427 31.51 -22.99 3.84
N TYR A 428 32.70 -22.45 3.58
CA TYR A 428 33.30 -21.26 4.20
C TYR A 428 33.89 -20.31 3.14
N GLY A 429 34.42 -19.16 3.54
CA GLY A 429 35.15 -18.23 2.68
C GLY A 429 34.33 -17.03 2.15
N TRP A 430 33.09 -16.87 2.61
CA TRP A 430 32.29 -15.68 2.33
C TRP A 430 32.62 -14.60 3.34
N SER A 431 32.61 -13.33 2.91
CA SER A 431 32.85 -12.21 3.83
C SER A 431 31.86 -12.30 4.99
N ALA A 432 32.38 -12.35 6.22
CA ALA A 432 31.58 -11.99 7.38
C ALA A 432 30.99 -10.58 7.10
N GLY A 433 29.74 -10.34 7.51
CA GLY A 433 29.15 -8.99 7.44
C GLY A 433 30.14 -7.97 8.02
N SER A 434 30.17 -6.76 7.46
CA SER A 434 31.25 -5.74 7.56
C SER A 434 31.65 -5.24 8.96
N ASP A 435 31.22 -5.88 10.03
CA ASP A 435 31.58 -5.58 11.42
C ASP A 435 32.61 -6.59 11.96
N ASP A 436 33.34 -6.18 13.01
CA ASP A 436 34.26 -7.06 13.76
C ASP A 436 33.48 -8.19 14.46
N PRO A 437 33.58 -9.47 14.03
CA PRO A 437 32.84 -10.59 14.63
C PRO A 437 33.30 -10.94 16.05
N THR A 438 34.40 -10.35 16.55
CA THR A 438 34.99 -10.71 17.85
C THR A 438 34.02 -10.51 19.00
N GLU A 439 33.25 -9.41 19.01
CA GLU A 439 32.24 -9.15 20.06
C GLU A 439 31.13 -10.22 20.08
N ILE A 440 30.74 -10.71 18.90
CA ILE A 440 29.70 -11.74 18.76
C ILE A 440 30.26 -13.11 19.13
N LEU A 441 31.51 -13.40 18.74
CA LEU A 441 32.21 -14.62 19.09
C LEU A 441 32.39 -14.73 20.62
N GLU A 442 32.81 -13.66 21.29
CA GLU A 442 32.98 -13.62 22.74
C GLU A 442 31.67 -14.00 23.44
N LYS A 443 30.55 -13.37 23.04
CA LYS A 443 29.22 -13.67 23.58
C LYS A 443 28.77 -15.11 23.34
N LEU A 444 29.12 -15.71 22.20
CA LEU A 444 28.84 -17.13 21.93
C LEU A 444 29.65 -18.04 22.86
N LEU A 445 30.93 -17.74 23.07
CA LEU A 445 31.82 -18.49 23.96
C LEU A 445 31.35 -18.39 25.43
N GLU A 446 30.98 -17.18 25.88
CA GLU A 446 30.37 -16.95 27.21
C GLU A 446 29.07 -17.75 27.39
N ALA A 447 28.29 -17.92 26.31
CA ALA A 447 27.07 -18.74 26.31
C ALA A 447 27.33 -20.26 26.26
N GLY A 448 28.60 -20.70 26.16
CA GLY A 448 28.98 -22.11 26.16
C GLY A 448 29.06 -22.74 24.76
N ALA A 449 29.34 -21.96 23.72
CA ALA A 449 29.63 -22.50 22.39
C ALA A 449 30.89 -23.39 22.40
N ASP A 450 30.79 -24.59 21.82
CA ASP A 450 31.86 -25.58 21.75
C ASP A 450 32.69 -25.40 20.49
N VAL A 451 33.92 -24.93 20.69
CA VAL A 451 34.90 -24.67 19.63
C VAL A 451 35.38 -25.93 18.91
N ASN A 452 35.13 -27.12 19.47
CA ASN A 452 35.61 -28.40 18.93
C ASN A 452 34.59 -29.07 18.01
N LYS A 453 33.36 -28.54 17.91
CA LYS A 453 32.39 -29.07 16.96
C LYS A 453 32.89 -28.90 15.53
N THR A 454 32.55 -29.87 14.70
CA THR A 454 32.87 -29.91 13.27
C THR A 454 31.59 -29.94 12.45
N ASP A 455 31.66 -29.37 11.25
CA ASP A 455 30.61 -29.54 10.24
C ASP A 455 30.65 -30.95 9.63
N ASN A 456 29.71 -31.27 8.74
CA ASN A 456 29.65 -32.59 8.09
C ASN A 456 30.87 -32.90 7.18
N ARG A 457 31.72 -31.90 6.91
CA ARG A 457 32.98 -32.06 6.17
C ARG A 457 34.19 -32.11 7.10
N GLY A 458 34.00 -32.16 8.41
CA GLY A 458 35.07 -32.20 9.40
C GLY A 458 35.74 -30.84 9.65
N ASN A 459 35.20 -29.73 9.11
CA ASN A 459 35.78 -28.41 9.33
C ASN A 459 35.48 -27.92 10.75
N THR A 460 36.52 -27.53 11.47
CA THR A 460 36.42 -26.82 12.76
C THR A 460 36.21 -25.33 12.56
N LEU A 461 35.86 -24.60 13.64
CA LEU A 461 35.79 -23.13 13.63
C LEU A 461 37.06 -22.47 13.05
N LEU A 462 38.24 -23.04 13.33
CA LEU A 462 39.51 -22.50 12.82
C LEU A 462 39.62 -22.55 11.30
N HIS A 463 39.03 -23.55 10.63
CA HIS A 463 38.99 -23.60 9.17
C HIS A 463 38.16 -22.43 8.60
N TYR A 464 37.04 -22.09 9.24
CA TYR A 464 36.20 -20.95 8.86
C TYR A 464 36.92 -19.62 9.09
N VAL A 465 37.53 -19.43 10.26
CA VAL A 465 38.35 -18.24 10.57
C VAL A 465 39.49 -18.09 9.57
N ALA A 466 40.13 -19.21 9.20
CA ALA A 466 41.24 -19.21 8.24
C ALA A 466 40.86 -18.75 6.84
N ALA A 467 39.70 -19.17 6.35
CA ALA A 467 39.21 -18.77 5.05
C ALA A 467 38.70 -17.32 5.02
N CYS A 468 38.02 -16.87 6.07
CA CYS A 468 37.22 -15.64 6.05
C CYS A 468 37.93 -14.41 6.62
N CYS A 469 38.73 -14.56 7.68
CA CYS A 469 39.34 -13.41 8.33
C CYS A 469 40.66 -13.04 7.63
N ARG A 470 41.01 -11.75 7.64
CA ARG A 470 42.31 -11.24 7.19
C ARG A 470 42.95 -10.42 8.31
N ASP A 471 44.28 -10.44 8.34
CA ASP A 471 45.11 -9.59 9.19
C ASP A 471 44.70 -9.59 10.68
N SER A 472 44.42 -8.41 11.24
CA SER A 472 44.15 -8.21 12.67
C SER A 472 42.89 -8.92 13.16
N MET A 473 41.95 -9.24 12.28
CA MET A 473 40.69 -9.90 12.67
C MET A 473 40.91 -11.35 13.07
N ALA A 474 41.69 -12.07 12.27
CA ALA A 474 41.99 -13.48 12.54
C ALA A 474 42.82 -13.61 13.83
N GLN A 475 43.73 -12.64 14.05
CA GLN A 475 44.52 -12.57 15.27
C GLN A 475 43.64 -12.39 16.51
N LYS A 476 42.73 -11.41 16.52
CA LYS A 476 41.78 -11.18 17.62
C LYS A 476 40.92 -12.41 17.91
N ALA A 477 40.40 -13.06 16.87
CA ALA A 477 39.58 -14.26 17.02
C ALA A 477 40.38 -15.40 17.67
N ILE A 478 41.63 -15.63 17.26
CA ILE A 478 42.49 -16.65 17.87
C ILE A 478 42.89 -16.30 19.31
N GLU A 479 43.25 -15.04 19.57
CA GLU A 479 43.55 -14.55 20.92
C GLU A 479 42.36 -14.77 21.87
N LEU A 480 41.15 -14.44 21.42
CA LEU A 480 39.94 -14.71 22.18
C LEU A 480 39.71 -16.21 22.41
N LEU A 481 39.92 -17.05 21.40
CA LEU A 481 39.78 -18.50 21.55
C LEU A 481 40.80 -19.07 22.55
N LEU A 482 42.02 -18.53 22.62
CA LEU A 482 43.03 -18.90 23.61
C LEU A 482 42.58 -18.62 25.05
N ASP A 483 41.87 -17.51 25.27
CA ASP A 483 41.39 -17.11 26.59
C ASP A 483 40.27 -18.02 27.12
N PHE A 484 39.49 -18.64 26.24
CA PHE A 484 38.42 -19.57 26.61
C PHE A 484 38.87 -21.04 26.58
N LYS A 485 39.24 -21.54 25.41
CA LYS A 485 39.73 -22.90 25.16
C LYS A 485 40.33 -22.96 23.76
N LEU A 486 41.64 -23.19 23.67
CA LEU A 486 42.33 -23.36 22.39
C LEU A 486 41.73 -24.56 21.62
N PRO A 487 41.18 -24.36 20.41
CA PRO A 487 40.74 -25.46 19.56
C PRO A 487 41.96 -26.26 19.07
N ASP A 488 41.76 -27.51 18.70
CA ASP A 488 42.81 -28.32 18.08
C ASP A 488 43.24 -27.70 16.74
N VAL A 489 44.42 -27.06 16.75
CA VAL A 489 45.02 -26.41 15.57
C VAL A 489 45.50 -27.41 14.51
N ASN A 490 45.68 -28.68 14.91
CA ASN A 490 46.13 -29.78 14.06
C ASN A 490 44.96 -30.65 13.57
N ALA A 491 43.72 -30.30 13.90
CA ALA A 491 42.54 -30.99 13.39
C ALA A 491 42.50 -30.92 11.85
N VAL A 492 42.30 -32.07 11.21
CA VAL A 492 42.17 -32.20 9.76
C VAL A 492 40.71 -32.42 9.37
N ASN A 493 40.27 -31.71 8.32
CA ASN A 493 38.95 -31.93 7.72
C ASN A 493 38.93 -33.18 6.83
N ASN A 494 37.79 -33.47 6.19
CA ASN A 494 37.62 -34.63 5.32
C ASN A 494 38.46 -34.58 4.02
N GLU A 495 39.03 -33.41 3.68
CA GLU A 495 40.00 -33.23 2.59
C GLU A 495 41.45 -33.44 3.05
N GLY A 496 41.67 -33.73 4.33
CA GLY A 496 42.98 -33.87 4.94
C GLY A 496 43.70 -32.54 5.20
N LYS A 497 42.98 -31.41 5.14
CA LYS A 497 43.53 -30.07 5.36
C LYS A 497 43.36 -29.66 6.81
N THR A 498 44.39 -29.05 7.36
CA THR A 498 44.32 -28.29 8.63
C THR A 498 43.83 -26.87 8.40
N ALA A 499 43.52 -26.14 9.47
CA ALA A 499 43.23 -24.71 9.38
C ALA A 499 44.41 -23.91 8.79
N MET A 500 45.65 -24.38 8.98
CA MET A 500 46.84 -23.76 8.40
C MET A 500 46.92 -23.96 6.89
N ASP A 501 46.57 -25.15 6.39
CA ASP A 501 46.49 -25.42 4.95
C ASP A 501 45.43 -24.55 4.29
N VAL A 502 44.27 -24.40 4.93
CA VAL A 502 43.21 -23.48 4.46
C VAL A 502 43.69 -22.03 4.48
N ALA A 503 44.40 -21.59 5.52
CA ALA A 503 44.96 -20.24 5.56
C ALA A 503 45.94 -19.99 4.39
N ALA A 504 46.74 -20.99 4.02
CA ALA A 504 47.65 -20.91 2.87
C ALA A 504 46.89 -20.84 1.53
N ASP A 505 45.87 -21.68 1.33
CA ASP A 505 45.03 -21.67 0.12
C ASP A 505 44.36 -20.30 -0.13
N TYR A 506 44.06 -19.58 0.96
CA TYR A 506 43.44 -18.25 0.91
C TYR A 506 44.44 -17.08 1.02
N ASN A 507 45.75 -17.36 0.90
CA ASN A 507 46.86 -16.40 0.98
C ASN A 507 46.88 -15.56 2.28
N ASN A 508 46.61 -16.19 3.42
CA ASN A 508 46.61 -15.56 4.74
C ASN A 508 47.91 -15.84 5.52
N ASP A 509 49.03 -15.29 5.03
CA ASP A 509 50.38 -15.52 5.58
C ASP A 509 50.50 -15.17 7.06
N ASN A 510 49.79 -14.13 7.51
CA ASN A 510 49.78 -13.69 8.90
C ASN A 510 49.18 -14.77 9.81
N LEU A 511 48.08 -15.38 9.38
CA LEU A 511 47.44 -16.44 10.14
C LEU A 511 48.24 -17.74 10.11
N VAL A 512 48.88 -18.08 8.99
CA VAL A 512 49.82 -19.22 8.92
C VAL A 512 50.92 -19.06 9.97
N ARG A 513 51.55 -17.88 10.04
CA ARG A 513 52.58 -17.57 11.05
C ARG A 513 52.06 -17.64 12.49
N LEU A 514 50.81 -17.26 12.71
CA LEU A 514 50.18 -17.30 14.02
C LEU A 514 49.89 -18.74 14.45
N LEU A 515 49.29 -19.55 13.58
CA LEU A 515 48.99 -20.95 13.85
C LEU A 515 50.26 -21.78 14.07
N LEU A 516 51.37 -21.49 13.37
CA LEU A 516 52.69 -22.13 13.60
C LEU A 516 53.23 -21.95 15.01
N LYS A 517 52.80 -20.92 15.76
CA LYS A 517 53.23 -20.74 17.16
C LYS A 517 52.53 -21.69 18.12
N TYR A 518 51.41 -22.27 17.70
CA TYR A 518 50.51 -23.07 18.54
C TYR A 518 50.40 -24.53 18.07
N SER A 519 50.99 -24.88 16.91
CA SER A 519 50.99 -26.21 16.28
C SER A 519 51.86 -27.23 16.97
#